data_AF-A0A9X2ZVH0-F1
#
_entry.id   AF-A0A9X2ZVH0-F1
#
_cell.length_a   1.000
_cell.length_b   1.000
_cell.length_c   1.000
_cell.angle_alpha   90.00
_cell.angle_beta   90.00
_cell.angle_gamma   90.00
#
_symmetry.space_group_name_H-M   'P 1'
#
loop_
_entity.id
_entity.type
_entity.pdbx_description
1 polymer ?
#
loop_
_entity_poly.entity_id
_entity_poly.type
_entity_poly.pdbx_seq_one_letter_code
_entity_poly.pdbx_strand_id
1 'polypeptide(L)'
;MDPSDERHIERFVRDPASMSDERRSEAERLIEENEGARAYAKFLRGFYDRLGDEPLETASGRVEKFVNGLFQKEGESVVSLRPFRPPREARPTILAAETSTKESRLPSNERRFSVLATLSAETEDLVVRALKDEDTRQGRLYVLSESPEKRAHALVSFPKFGLDLVTDEEGLCTFELPAEVDLEQWAGAQAVVRRPVAMRAVGPGEKVTMNLPTGDTLLGRREGETLEVVLEPYGPEETASHLTITTPNRSARLFRLGASSLLERGISPEAPLVLRVYE
;
A
#
# COMPACT_ATOMS: atom_id res chain seq x y z
N MET A 1 32.07 -10.23 17.87
CA MET A 1 32.10 -9.69 16.52
C MET A 1 31.12 -8.53 16.50
N ASP A 2 31.57 -7.35 16.12
CA ASP A 2 30.77 -6.13 16.06
C ASP A 2 30.03 -6.05 14.71
N PRO A 3 28.84 -5.45 14.61
CA PRO A 3 28.15 -5.22 13.33
C PRO A 3 28.98 -4.51 12.24
N SER A 4 29.99 -3.72 12.63
CA SER A 4 30.94 -3.10 11.71
C SER A 4 31.92 -4.11 11.09
N ASP A 5 32.31 -5.15 11.85
CA ASP A 5 33.15 -6.26 11.37
C ASP A 5 32.40 -7.10 10.33
N GLU A 6 31.10 -7.34 10.53
CA GLU A 6 30.26 -8.14 9.63
C GLU A 6 30.20 -7.54 8.23
N ARG A 7 29.94 -6.23 8.13
CA ARG A 7 29.89 -5.52 6.84
C ARG A 7 31.25 -5.52 6.13
N HIS A 8 32.33 -5.47 6.91
CA HIS A 8 33.68 -5.51 6.39
C HIS A 8 34.03 -6.89 5.81
N ILE A 9 33.68 -7.96 6.53
CA ILE A 9 33.82 -9.35 6.07
C ILE A 9 32.95 -9.64 4.85
N GLU A 10 31.69 -9.18 4.83
CA GLU A 10 30.77 -9.37 3.71
C GLU A 10 31.34 -8.77 2.41
N ARG A 11 31.85 -7.53 2.50
CA ARG A 11 32.46 -6.86 1.34
C ARG A 11 33.71 -7.58 0.85
N PHE A 12 34.54 -8.07 1.78
CA PHE A 12 35.73 -8.86 1.46
C PHE A 12 35.39 -10.21 0.81
N VAL A 13 34.31 -10.88 1.21
CA VAL A 13 33.89 -12.15 0.61
C VAL A 13 33.26 -11.94 -0.76
N ARG A 14 32.47 -10.88 -0.95
CA ARG A 14 31.71 -10.63 -2.18
C ARG A 14 32.54 -10.04 -3.31
N ASP A 15 33.38 -9.04 -3.01
CA ASP A 15 34.21 -8.35 -4.01
C ASP A 15 35.48 -7.77 -3.37
N PRO A 16 36.48 -8.62 -3.07
CA PRO A 16 37.73 -8.17 -2.45
C PRO A 16 38.56 -7.25 -3.35
N ALA A 17 38.32 -7.23 -4.66
CA ALA A 17 38.98 -6.32 -5.61
C ALA A 17 38.52 -4.87 -5.45
N SER A 18 37.30 -4.63 -4.96
CA SER A 18 36.79 -3.29 -4.66
C SER A 18 37.38 -2.64 -3.40
N MET A 19 38.18 -3.37 -2.62
CA MET A 19 38.76 -2.92 -1.35
C MET A 19 40.22 -2.49 -1.52
N SER A 20 40.66 -1.53 -0.70
CA SER A 20 42.08 -1.20 -0.57
C SER A 20 42.85 -2.35 0.09
N ASP A 21 44.15 -2.47 -0.20
CA ASP A 21 44.99 -3.55 0.31
C ASP A 21 45.09 -3.55 1.85
N GLU A 22 45.07 -2.38 2.47
CA GLU A 22 45.01 -2.21 3.94
C GLU A 22 43.74 -2.85 4.52
N ARG A 23 42.59 -2.56 3.92
CA ARG A 23 41.29 -3.08 4.35
C ARG A 23 41.15 -4.58 4.09
N ARG A 24 41.75 -5.06 3.01
CA ARG A 24 41.81 -6.48 2.68
C ARG A 24 42.61 -7.25 3.73
N SER A 25 43.80 -6.76 4.06
CA SER A 25 44.68 -7.35 5.07
C SER A 25 44.03 -7.35 6.46
N GLU A 26 43.28 -6.30 6.79
CA GLU A 26 42.53 -6.21 8.05
C GLU A 26 41.40 -7.25 8.13
N ALA A 27 40.64 -7.44 7.06
CA ALA A 27 39.59 -8.46 6.99
C ALA A 27 40.18 -9.89 7.07
N GLU A 28 41.30 -10.13 6.39
CA GLU A 28 42.03 -11.41 6.43
C GLU A 28 42.49 -11.73 7.85
N ARG A 29 43.15 -10.77 8.51
CA ARG A 29 43.58 -10.92 9.91
C ARG A 29 42.40 -11.17 10.84
N LEU A 30 41.29 -10.46 10.66
CA LEU A 30 40.10 -10.61 11.50
C LEU A 30 39.46 -12.00 11.34
N ILE A 31 39.42 -12.55 10.12
CA ILE A 31 38.95 -13.92 9.82
C ILE A 31 39.91 -14.98 10.39
N GLU A 32 41.22 -14.70 10.41
CA GLU A 32 42.22 -15.59 10.97
C GLU A 32 42.18 -15.61 12.51
N GLU A 33 42.06 -14.46 13.15
CA GLU A 33 42.16 -14.32 14.61
C GLU A 33 40.83 -14.55 15.35
N ASN A 34 39.68 -14.35 14.69
CA ASN A 34 38.36 -14.44 15.33
C ASN A 34 37.53 -15.62 14.80
N GLU A 35 37.18 -16.57 15.69
CA GLU A 35 36.39 -17.75 15.32
C GLU A 35 34.99 -17.40 14.78
N GLY A 36 34.36 -16.35 15.30
CA GLY A 36 33.06 -15.86 14.82
C GLY A 36 33.16 -15.27 13.40
N ALA A 37 34.18 -14.45 13.14
CA ALA A 37 34.45 -13.91 11.81
C ALA A 37 34.75 -15.02 10.80
N ARG A 38 35.49 -16.06 11.21
CA ARG A 38 35.78 -17.23 10.40
C ARG A 38 34.52 -18.01 10.02
N ALA A 39 33.65 -18.26 10.98
CA ALA A 39 32.38 -18.96 10.75
C ALA A 39 31.47 -18.15 9.81
N TYR A 40 31.39 -16.83 10.01
CA TYR A 40 30.60 -15.93 9.19
C TYR A 40 31.13 -15.83 7.74
N ALA A 41 32.44 -15.67 7.56
CA ALA A 41 33.06 -15.67 6.23
C ALA A 41 32.82 -16.99 5.47
N LYS A 42 32.89 -18.14 6.17
CA LYS A 42 32.61 -19.45 5.59
C LYS A 42 31.15 -19.57 5.15
N PHE A 43 30.21 -19.07 5.95
CA PHE A 43 28.79 -19.03 5.60
C PHE A 43 28.55 -18.19 4.34
N LEU A 44 29.12 -16.99 4.26
CA LEU A 44 28.95 -16.08 3.12
C LEU A 44 29.53 -16.66 1.83
N ARG A 45 30.71 -17.29 1.88
CA ARG A 45 31.29 -17.98 0.70
C ARG A 45 30.32 -19.05 0.19
N GLY A 46 29.84 -19.93 1.07
CA GLY A 46 28.85 -20.95 0.69
C GLY A 46 27.50 -20.39 0.25
N PHE A 47 27.15 -19.16 0.64
CA PHE A 47 25.96 -18.46 0.13
C PHE A 47 26.19 -17.93 -1.29
N TYR A 48 27.31 -17.25 -1.55
CA TYR A 48 27.61 -16.68 -2.87
C TYR A 48 28.03 -17.72 -3.90
N ASP A 49 28.69 -18.81 -3.51
CA ASP A 49 29.00 -19.93 -4.39
C ASP A 49 27.70 -20.54 -4.96
N ARG A 50 26.68 -20.74 -4.09
CA ARG A 50 25.35 -21.19 -4.52
C ARG A 50 24.62 -20.19 -5.42
N LEU A 51 24.91 -18.89 -5.27
CA LEU A 51 24.33 -17.84 -6.07
C LEU A 51 25.03 -17.70 -7.44
N GLY A 52 26.31 -18.08 -7.52
CA GLY A 52 27.14 -18.01 -8.73
C GLY A 52 26.99 -19.21 -9.67
N ASP A 53 26.49 -20.34 -9.18
CA ASP A 53 26.28 -21.58 -9.95
C ASP A 53 24.99 -21.61 -10.80
N GLU A 54 24.15 -20.57 -10.77
CA GLU A 54 23.01 -20.44 -11.69
C GLU A 54 23.44 -19.73 -12.99
N PRO A 55 23.34 -20.38 -14.17
CA PRO A 55 23.65 -19.72 -15.43
C PRO A 55 22.68 -18.58 -15.67
N LEU A 56 23.23 -17.37 -15.82
CA LEU A 56 22.55 -16.16 -16.28
C LEU A 56 22.13 -16.30 -17.76
N GLU A 57 21.16 -17.17 -18.07
CA GLU A 57 20.55 -17.28 -19.39
C GLU A 57 19.07 -16.84 -19.36
N THR A 58 18.86 -15.58 -19.75
CA THR A 58 17.70 -15.07 -20.48
C THR A 58 16.31 -15.63 -20.12
N ALA A 59 15.76 -15.26 -18.96
CA ALA A 59 14.34 -15.43 -18.65
C ALA A 59 13.74 -14.26 -17.84
N SER A 60 14.31 -13.05 -17.97
CA SER A 60 14.05 -11.94 -17.05
C SER A 60 12.64 -11.34 -17.09
N GLY A 61 11.75 -11.73 -18.02
CA GLY A 61 10.39 -11.17 -18.08
C GLY A 61 9.29 -12.03 -17.43
N ARG A 62 9.48 -13.37 -17.38
CA ARG A 62 8.46 -14.30 -16.85
C ARG A 62 8.75 -14.72 -15.42
N VAL A 63 10.03 -14.85 -15.06
CA VAL A 63 10.42 -15.19 -13.69
C VAL A 63 10.20 -14.01 -12.76
N GLU A 64 10.48 -12.77 -13.16
CA GLU A 64 10.12 -11.57 -12.36
C GLU A 64 8.62 -11.46 -12.10
N LYS A 65 7.76 -11.82 -13.08
CA LYS A 65 6.30 -11.84 -12.88
C LYS A 65 5.83 -12.99 -11.98
N PHE A 66 6.49 -14.14 -12.06
CA PHE A 66 6.17 -15.30 -11.23
C PHE A 66 6.66 -15.13 -9.80
N VAL A 67 7.85 -14.54 -9.61
CA VAL A 67 8.45 -14.18 -8.33
C VAL A 67 7.68 -13.02 -7.70
N ASN A 68 7.36 -11.95 -8.43
CA ASN A 68 6.48 -10.90 -7.90
C ASN A 68 5.08 -11.44 -7.53
N GLY A 69 4.55 -12.41 -8.28
CA GLY A 69 3.29 -13.08 -7.94
C GLY A 69 3.36 -14.03 -6.73
N LEU A 70 4.53 -14.62 -6.45
CA LEU A 70 4.77 -15.52 -5.31
C LEU A 70 5.17 -14.78 -4.03
N PHE A 71 5.80 -13.61 -4.14
CA PHE A 71 6.27 -12.81 -3.01
C PHE A 71 5.39 -11.59 -2.68
N GLN A 72 4.31 -11.31 -3.44
CA GLN A 72 3.26 -10.35 -3.06
C GLN A 72 2.27 -10.89 -2.00
N LYS A 73 2.55 -12.05 -1.40
CA LYS A 73 1.70 -12.66 -0.39
C LYS A 73 2.26 -12.50 1.03
N GLU A 74 2.63 -11.28 1.41
CA GLU A 74 2.86 -10.92 2.82
C GLU A 74 2.22 -9.57 3.15
N GLY A 75 0.88 -9.57 3.15
CA GLY A 75 0.07 -8.48 3.67
C GLY A 75 -1.39 -8.74 3.38
N GLU A 76 -2.26 -8.60 4.38
CA GLU A 76 -3.70 -8.60 4.15
C GLU A 76 -4.04 -7.44 3.18
N SER A 77 -4.62 -7.76 2.03
CA SER A 77 -5.17 -6.80 1.06
C SER A 77 -6.34 -6.04 1.67
N VAL A 78 -7.06 -6.67 2.60
CA VAL A 78 -8.23 -6.15 3.30
C VAL A 78 -7.95 -6.07 4.79
N VAL A 79 -7.97 -4.86 5.33
CA VAL A 79 -7.54 -4.56 6.69
C VAL A 79 -8.71 -3.96 7.48
N SER A 80 -9.11 -4.63 8.55
CA SER A 80 -10.18 -4.12 9.42
C SER A 80 -9.64 -3.07 10.39
N LEU A 81 -10.33 -1.93 10.48
CA LEU A 81 -9.98 -0.83 11.38
C LEU A 81 -11.03 -0.64 12.47
N ARG A 82 -10.53 -0.36 13.67
CA ARG A 82 -11.35 -0.07 14.86
C ARG A 82 -11.01 1.31 15.43
N PRO A 83 -11.91 1.94 16.21
CA PRO A 83 -11.60 3.17 16.92
C PRO A 83 -10.30 3.04 17.69
N PHE A 84 -9.37 3.95 17.41
CA PHE A 84 -8.06 3.98 18.02
C PHE A 84 -8.22 4.18 19.53
N ARG A 85 -7.58 3.31 20.31
CA ARG A 85 -7.49 3.43 21.76
C ARG A 85 -6.01 3.61 22.10
N PRO A 86 -5.59 4.79 22.60
CA PRO A 86 -4.20 5.01 22.93
C PRO A 86 -3.75 3.99 23.99
N PRO A 87 -2.61 3.30 23.80
CA PRO A 87 -2.03 2.49 24.86
C PRO A 87 -1.64 3.40 26.04
N ARG A 88 -1.67 2.85 27.27
CA ARG A 88 -1.37 3.59 28.51
C ARG A 88 0.06 4.15 28.57
N GLU A 89 0.96 3.67 27.72
CA GLU A 89 2.34 4.14 27.58
C GLU A 89 2.54 4.59 26.12
N ALA A 90 2.45 5.90 25.86
CA ALA A 90 2.46 6.46 24.52
C ALA A 90 3.89 6.66 23.97
N ARG A 91 4.17 6.12 22.78
CA ARG A 91 5.31 6.47 21.91
C ARG A 91 5.02 7.77 21.13
N PRO A 92 6.03 8.53 20.65
CA PRO A 92 5.84 9.86 20.07
C PRO A 92 4.85 9.95 18.90
N THR A 93 4.75 8.92 18.05
CA THR A 93 3.80 8.87 16.92
C THR A 93 2.33 8.86 17.37
N ILE A 94 2.07 8.42 18.61
CA ILE A 94 0.73 8.36 19.22
C ILE A 94 0.21 9.76 19.58
N LEU A 95 1.09 10.72 19.87
CA LEU A 95 0.71 12.09 20.27
C LEU A 95 0.02 12.88 19.15
N ALA A 96 0.32 12.57 17.88
CA ALA A 96 -0.36 13.19 16.73
C ALA A 96 -1.77 12.61 16.51
N ALA A 97 -2.00 11.35 16.89
CA ALA A 97 -3.30 10.68 16.81
C ALA A 97 -4.24 11.03 17.98
N GLU A 98 -3.66 11.52 19.09
CA GLU A 98 -4.33 11.82 20.37
C GLU A 98 -4.95 13.22 20.44
N THR A 99 -5.11 13.95 19.33
CA THR A 99 -5.92 15.19 19.35
C THR A 99 -7.40 14.80 19.48
N SER A 100 -7.74 14.30 20.65
CA SER A 100 -9.08 13.98 21.09
C SER A 100 -9.90 15.25 21.02
N THR A 101 -11.13 15.08 20.56
CA THR A 101 -12.17 16.11 20.45
C THR A 101 -12.48 16.82 21.77
N LYS A 102 -11.98 16.34 22.92
CA LYS A 102 -12.35 16.83 24.27
C LYS A 102 -11.32 17.71 24.97
N GLU A 103 -10.04 17.70 24.60
CA GLU A 103 -9.00 18.30 25.47
C GLU A 103 -8.40 19.63 25.01
N SER A 104 -8.62 20.05 23.77
CA SER A 104 -8.21 21.41 23.43
C SER A 104 -9.16 22.41 24.12
N ARG A 105 -8.59 23.36 24.86
CA ARG A 105 -9.31 24.43 25.58
C ARG A 105 -9.61 25.64 24.70
N LEU A 106 -9.35 25.55 23.39
CA LEU A 106 -9.64 26.63 22.46
C LEU A 106 -11.16 26.72 22.19
N PRO A 107 -11.76 27.92 22.18
CA PRO A 107 -13.17 28.10 21.84
C PRO A 107 -13.47 27.48 20.46
N SER A 108 -14.64 26.84 20.34
CA SER A 108 -15.05 26.08 19.15
C SER A 108 -14.99 26.87 17.84
N ASN A 109 -15.05 28.20 17.91
CA ASN A 109 -15.06 29.09 16.75
C ASN A 109 -13.67 29.34 16.15
N GLU A 110 -12.58 28.85 16.75
CA GLU A 110 -11.22 29.05 16.25
C GLU A 110 -10.60 27.79 15.62
N ARG A 111 -11.29 26.64 15.67
CA ARG A 111 -10.76 25.39 15.10
C ARG A 111 -11.25 25.18 13.69
N ARG A 112 -10.34 25.32 12.73
CA ARG A 112 -10.59 24.95 11.33
C ARG A 112 -10.92 23.47 11.15
N PHE A 113 -10.33 22.58 11.96
CA PHE A 113 -10.53 21.14 11.82
C PHE A 113 -11.09 20.50 13.08
N SER A 114 -12.13 19.69 12.89
CA SER A 114 -12.75 18.85 13.92
C SER A 114 -12.46 17.38 13.61
N VAL A 115 -11.92 16.62 14.57
CA VAL A 115 -11.69 15.18 14.37
C VAL A 115 -13.01 14.43 14.43
N LEU A 116 -13.33 13.67 13.38
CA LEU A 116 -14.51 12.81 13.32
C LEU A 116 -14.18 11.44 13.89
N ALA A 117 -13.11 10.82 13.40
CA ALA A 117 -12.67 9.50 13.81
C ALA A 117 -11.15 9.36 13.65
N THR A 118 -10.53 8.65 14.58
CA THR A 118 -9.19 8.08 14.43
C THR A 118 -9.33 6.58 14.60
N LEU A 119 -8.97 5.82 13.57
CA LEU A 119 -9.08 4.38 13.50
C LEU A 119 -7.68 3.77 13.32
N SER A 120 -7.47 2.57 13.84
CA SER A 120 -6.21 1.85 13.66
C SER A 120 -6.46 0.38 13.36
N ALA A 121 -5.53 -0.23 12.63
CA ALA A 121 -5.44 -1.68 12.51
C ALA A 121 -4.85 -2.26 13.80
N GLU A 122 -5.26 -3.48 14.17
CA GLU A 122 -4.68 -4.21 15.31
C GLU A 122 -3.43 -4.98 14.90
N THR A 123 -3.37 -5.43 13.65
CA THR A 123 -2.36 -6.35 13.11
C THR A 123 -1.20 -5.63 12.42
N GLU A 124 -1.30 -4.32 12.19
CA GLU A 124 -0.30 -3.59 11.43
C GLU A 124 -0.27 -2.09 11.72
N ASP A 125 0.85 -1.45 11.38
CA ASP A 125 1.06 -0.01 11.51
C ASP A 125 0.30 0.77 10.41
N LEU A 126 -1.01 0.88 10.62
CA LEU A 126 -1.94 1.60 9.76
C LEU A 126 -2.95 2.36 10.61
N VAL A 127 -3.00 3.68 10.42
CA VAL A 127 -3.96 4.58 11.09
C VAL A 127 -4.74 5.33 10.04
N VAL A 128 -6.06 5.40 10.21
CA VAL A 128 -6.93 6.20 9.36
C VAL A 128 -7.58 7.29 10.18
N ARG A 129 -7.54 8.51 9.66
CA ARG A 129 -8.09 9.68 10.35
C ARG A 129 -9.06 10.42 9.46
N ALA A 130 -10.29 10.56 9.94
CA ALA A 130 -11.32 11.37 9.32
C ALA A 130 -11.47 12.68 10.10
N LEU A 131 -11.43 13.80 9.38
CA LEU A 131 -11.59 15.16 9.87
C LEU A 131 -12.75 15.84 9.15
N LYS A 132 -13.37 16.81 9.80
CA LYS A 132 -14.23 17.81 9.19
C LYS A 132 -13.46 19.14 9.11
N ASP A 133 -13.40 19.72 7.93
CA ASP A 133 -12.97 21.09 7.71
C ASP A 133 -14.19 22.00 7.92
N GLU A 134 -14.17 22.82 8.98
CA GLU A 134 -15.29 23.68 9.38
C GLU A 134 -15.53 24.82 8.38
N ASP A 135 -14.48 25.27 7.67
CA ASP A 135 -14.56 26.35 6.70
C ASP A 135 -15.30 25.91 5.43
N THR A 136 -14.96 24.72 4.92
CA THR A 136 -15.51 24.17 3.68
C THR A 136 -16.69 23.22 3.91
N ARG A 137 -16.91 22.81 5.17
CA ARG A 137 -17.84 21.75 5.57
C ARG A 137 -17.58 20.39 4.90
N GLN A 138 -16.37 20.18 4.38
CA GLN A 138 -15.96 18.92 3.76
C GLN A 138 -15.26 18.00 4.75
N GLY A 139 -15.36 16.70 4.49
CA GLY A 139 -14.57 15.68 5.14
C GLY A 139 -13.18 15.58 4.52
N ARG A 140 -12.16 15.31 5.35
CA ARG A 140 -10.82 14.94 4.91
C ARG A 140 -10.41 13.62 5.55
N LEU A 141 -9.93 12.70 4.75
CA LEU A 141 -9.45 11.38 5.17
C LEU A 141 -7.95 11.31 4.95
N TYR A 142 -7.24 10.78 5.94
CA TYR A 142 -5.81 10.53 5.91
C TYR A 142 -5.58 9.06 6.22
N VAL A 143 -4.87 8.35 5.36
CA VAL A 143 -4.34 7.01 5.62
C VAL A 143 -2.85 7.16 5.92
N LEU A 144 -2.47 6.81 7.14
CA LEU A 144 -1.14 6.99 7.70
C LEU A 144 -0.50 5.62 7.91
N SER A 145 0.65 5.42 7.28
CA SER A 145 1.51 4.25 7.46
C SER A 145 2.94 4.67 7.11
N GLU A 146 3.93 4.02 7.74
CA GLU A 146 5.34 4.18 7.36
C GLU A 146 5.62 3.67 5.94
N SER A 147 4.85 2.68 5.46
CA SER A 147 4.98 2.18 4.08
C SER A 147 4.06 2.93 3.12
N PRO A 148 4.61 3.61 2.09
CA PRO A 148 3.80 4.30 1.08
C PRO A 148 2.81 3.38 0.36
N GLU A 149 3.18 2.12 0.12
CA GLU A 149 2.33 1.15 -0.58
C GLU A 149 1.05 0.80 0.20
N LYS A 150 1.08 0.96 1.54
CA LYS A 150 -0.05 0.69 2.41
C LYS A 150 -1.06 1.82 2.45
N ARG A 151 -0.66 3.05 2.09
CA ARG A 151 -1.51 4.25 2.14
C ARG A 151 -1.93 4.78 0.76
N ALA A 152 -1.09 4.60 -0.26
CA ALA A 152 -1.33 5.14 -1.59
C ALA A 152 -2.51 4.41 -2.26
N HIS A 153 -3.45 5.16 -2.82
CA HIS A 153 -4.59 4.62 -3.56
C HIS A 153 -5.42 3.57 -2.81
N ALA A 154 -5.43 3.66 -1.49
CA ALA A 154 -6.20 2.80 -0.62
C ALA A 154 -7.70 3.14 -0.74
N LEU A 155 -8.53 2.10 -0.77
CA LEU A 155 -9.98 2.24 -0.66
C LEU A 155 -10.37 2.07 0.81
N VAL A 156 -10.93 3.11 1.41
CA VAL A 156 -11.44 3.09 2.78
C VAL A 156 -12.95 3.08 2.76
N SER A 157 -13.53 1.96 3.18
CA SER A 157 -14.98 1.81 3.30
C SER A 157 -15.42 2.04 4.74
N PHE A 158 -16.45 2.84 4.93
CA PHE A 158 -17.19 2.98 6.19
C PHE A 158 -18.59 2.40 6.00
N PRO A 159 -18.79 1.09 6.24
CA PRO A 159 -20.06 0.41 5.92
C PRO A 159 -21.28 1.04 6.60
N LYS A 160 -21.10 1.46 7.86
CA LYS A 160 -22.17 2.11 8.64
C LYS A 160 -22.69 3.41 7.99
N PHE A 161 -21.87 4.08 7.19
CA PHE A 161 -22.21 5.33 6.51
C PHE A 161 -22.46 5.15 5.02
N GLY A 162 -22.28 3.93 4.48
CA GLY A 162 -22.35 3.67 3.04
C GLY A 162 -21.32 4.46 2.24
N LEU A 163 -20.16 4.79 2.83
CA LEU A 163 -19.11 5.55 2.18
C LEU A 163 -17.97 4.64 1.73
N ASP A 164 -17.55 4.82 0.49
CA ASP A 164 -16.38 4.19 -0.09
C ASP A 164 -15.46 5.28 -0.65
N LEU A 165 -14.29 5.49 -0.01
CA LEU A 165 -13.42 6.63 -0.26
C LEU A 165 -12.06 6.15 -0.77
N VAL A 166 -11.56 6.75 -1.85
CA VAL A 166 -10.27 6.36 -2.46
C VAL A 166 -9.24 7.46 -2.20
N THR A 167 -8.08 7.08 -1.67
CA THR A 167 -6.98 8.01 -1.45
C THR A 167 -6.13 8.26 -2.70
N ASP A 168 -5.37 9.34 -2.68
CA ASP A 168 -4.30 9.62 -3.65
C ASP A 168 -2.99 8.91 -3.28
N GLU A 169 -1.90 9.27 -3.95
CA GLU A 169 -0.55 8.74 -3.72
C GLU A 169 -0.03 9.02 -2.30
N GLU A 170 -0.51 10.09 -1.66
CA GLU A 170 -0.11 10.52 -0.31
C GLU A 170 -0.98 9.91 0.79
N GLY A 171 -2.05 9.19 0.42
CA GLY A 171 -3.02 8.66 1.37
C GLY A 171 -4.10 9.66 1.77
N LEU A 172 -4.37 10.68 0.95
CA LEU A 172 -5.33 11.73 1.22
C LEU A 172 -6.61 11.58 0.39
N CYS A 173 -7.75 11.93 0.96
CA CYS A 173 -9.02 12.03 0.24
C CYS A 173 -9.89 13.14 0.83
N THR A 174 -10.52 13.96 -0.01
CA THR A 174 -11.54 14.94 0.40
C THR A 174 -12.91 14.42 -0.03
N PHE A 175 -13.91 14.51 0.85
CA PHE A 175 -15.24 13.93 0.61
C PHE A 175 -16.35 14.80 1.20
N GLU A 176 -17.58 14.57 0.73
CA GLU A 176 -18.77 15.22 1.29
C GLU A 176 -19.25 14.47 2.53
N LEU A 177 -19.50 15.19 3.61
CA LEU A 177 -20.00 14.58 4.84
C LEU A 177 -21.48 14.20 4.68
N PRO A 178 -21.90 12.99 5.10
CA PRO A 178 -23.31 12.63 5.15
C PRO A 178 -24.08 13.60 6.05
N ALA A 179 -25.17 14.18 5.54
CA ALA A 179 -25.92 15.22 6.24
C ALA A 179 -26.56 14.76 7.58
N GLU A 180 -26.76 13.46 7.75
CA GLU A 180 -27.51 12.87 8.87
C GLU A 180 -26.62 12.19 9.93
N VAL A 181 -25.30 12.25 9.81
CA VAL A 181 -24.38 11.54 10.71
C VAL A 181 -23.75 12.49 11.73
N ASP A 182 -24.03 12.26 13.01
CA ASP A 182 -23.47 13.05 14.11
C ASP A 182 -22.01 12.67 14.46
N LEU A 183 -21.35 13.51 15.27
CA LEU A 183 -19.96 13.29 15.70
C LEU A 183 -19.78 12.03 16.56
N GLU A 184 -20.80 11.64 17.34
CA GLU A 184 -20.71 10.48 18.23
C GLU A 184 -20.74 9.18 17.43
N GLN A 185 -21.52 9.14 16.36
CA GLN A 185 -21.57 8.04 15.41
C GLN A 185 -20.23 7.84 14.69
N TRP A 186 -19.54 8.93 14.34
CA TRP A 186 -18.19 8.89 13.77
C TRP A 186 -17.14 8.39 14.78
N ALA A 187 -17.21 8.82 16.04
CA ALA A 187 -16.26 8.39 17.07
C ALA A 187 -16.28 6.86 17.29
N GLY A 188 -17.44 6.23 17.12
CA GLY A 188 -17.63 4.78 17.19
C GLY A 188 -17.54 4.06 15.84
N ALA A 189 -17.12 4.73 14.77
CA ALA A 189 -17.09 4.15 13.43
C ALA A 189 -16.08 3.00 13.32
N GLN A 190 -16.38 2.06 12.44
CA GLN A 190 -15.45 1.05 11.97
C GLN A 190 -15.27 1.25 10.47
N ALA A 191 -14.09 0.87 9.97
CA ALA A 191 -13.78 0.96 8.56
C ALA A 191 -13.01 -0.26 8.09
N VAL A 192 -12.97 -0.44 6.79
CA VAL A 192 -12.14 -1.44 6.12
C VAL A 192 -11.26 -0.72 5.12
N VAL A 193 -9.95 -0.94 5.19
CA VAL A 193 -9.00 -0.46 4.20
C VAL A 193 -8.69 -1.59 3.23
N ARG A 194 -8.84 -1.33 1.94
CA ARG A 194 -8.52 -2.24 0.85
C ARG A 194 -7.36 -1.68 0.05
N ARG A 195 -6.37 -2.52 -0.18
CA ARG A 195 -5.22 -2.22 -1.05
C ARG A 195 -5.51 -2.72 -2.46
N PRO A 196 -4.96 -2.08 -3.49
CA PRO A 196 -5.04 -2.59 -4.84
C PRO A 196 -4.39 -3.97 -4.92
N VAL A 197 -5.13 -4.99 -5.36
CA VAL A 197 -4.60 -6.34 -5.59
C VAL A 197 -4.06 -6.51 -7.02
N ALA A 198 -4.45 -5.61 -7.91
CA ALA A 198 -3.90 -5.53 -9.26
C ALA A 198 -3.96 -4.09 -9.77
N MET A 199 -2.98 -3.72 -10.59
CA MET A 199 -2.93 -2.41 -11.25
C MET A 199 -2.49 -2.55 -12.70
N ARG A 200 -3.11 -1.79 -13.61
CA ARG A 200 -2.70 -1.73 -15.02
C ARG A 200 -2.93 -0.35 -15.62
N ALA A 201 -1.92 0.15 -16.33
CA ALA A 201 -2.09 1.29 -17.23
C ALA A 201 -2.69 0.81 -18.57
N VAL A 202 -3.66 1.56 -19.11
CA VAL A 202 -4.40 1.21 -20.33
C VAL A 202 -4.39 2.40 -21.29
N GLY A 203 -3.76 2.20 -22.45
CA GLY A 203 -3.73 3.17 -23.53
C GLY A 203 -5.06 3.29 -24.29
N PRO A 204 -5.23 4.34 -25.11
CA PRO A 204 -6.36 4.45 -26.04
C PRO A 204 -6.45 3.24 -26.99
N GLY A 205 -7.63 2.64 -27.13
CA GLY A 205 -7.87 1.50 -28.02
C GLY A 205 -7.28 0.15 -27.54
N GLU A 206 -6.66 0.10 -26.37
CA GLU A 206 -6.06 -1.11 -25.83
C GLU A 206 -7.12 -2.06 -25.23
N LYS A 207 -6.90 -3.37 -25.39
CA LYS A 207 -7.66 -4.40 -24.66
C LYS A 207 -7.13 -4.56 -23.24
N VAL A 208 -8.03 -4.63 -22.29
CA VAL A 208 -7.74 -4.87 -20.87
C VAL A 208 -7.83 -6.35 -20.58
N THR A 209 -6.79 -6.88 -19.93
CA THR A 209 -6.76 -8.25 -19.39
C THR A 209 -5.92 -8.21 -18.12
N MET A 210 -6.53 -8.40 -16.96
CA MET A 210 -5.84 -8.43 -15.67
C MET A 210 -6.19 -9.71 -14.95
N ASN A 211 -5.19 -10.55 -14.70
CA ASN A 211 -5.35 -11.74 -13.88
C ASN A 211 -5.19 -11.31 -12.41
N LEU A 212 -6.18 -11.63 -11.59
CA LEU A 212 -6.23 -11.21 -10.19
C LEU A 212 -5.66 -12.31 -9.28
N PRO A 213 -5.13 -11.97 -8.10
CA PRO A 213 -4.67 -12.97 -7.12
C PRO A 213 -5.76 -13.94 -6.65
N THR A 214 -7.03 -13.52 -6.71
CA THR A 214 -8.21 -14.35 -6.44
C THR A 214 -8.43 -15.47 -7.47
N GLY A 215 -7.72 -15.42 -8.61
CA GLY A 215 -7.92 -16.29 -9.76
C GLY A 215 -8.83 -15.69 -10.83
N ASP A 216 -9.61 -14.66 -10.49
CA ASP A 216 -10.51 -13.98 -11.43
C ASP A 216 -9.74 -13.27 -12.55
N THR A 217 -10.42 -13.03 -13.67
CA THR A 217 -9.87 -12.25 -14.78
C THR A 217 -10.75 -11.05 -15.08
N LEU A 218 -10.18 -9.84 -14.97
CA LEU A 218 -10.82 -8.63 -15.45
C LEU A 218 -10.50 -8.45 -16.94
N LEU A 219 -11.51 -8.62 -17.78
CA LEU A 219 -11.46 -8.33 -19.19
C LEU A 219 -12.07 -6.97 -19.47
N GLY A 220 -11.60 -6.29 -20.50
CA GLY A 220 -12.23 -5.06 -20.91
C GLY A 220 -11.71 -4.51 -22.22
N ARG A 221 -12.37 -3.46 -22.68
CA ARG A 221 -12.04 -2.78 -23.91
C ARG A 221 -12.33 -1.30 -23.77
N ARG A 222 -11.36 -0.49 -24.17
CA ARG A 222 -11.51 0.96 -24.22
C ARG A 222 -11.83 1.42 -25.63
N GLU A 223 -12.96 2.09 -25.80
CA GLU A 223 -13.38 2.68 -27.07
C GLU A 223 -13.69 4.17 -26.88
N GLY A 224 -12.77 5.03 -27.31
CA GLY A 224 -12.88 6.47 -27.11
C GLY A 224 -13.01 6.84 -25.63
N GLU A 225 -14.17 7.37 -25.25
CA GLU A 225 -14.50 7.82 -23.89
C GLU A 225 -15.15 6.75 -23.01
N THR A 226 -15.32 5.53 -23.54
CA THR A 226 -15.99 4.42 -22.86
C THR A 226 -14.99 3.34 -22.49
N LEU A 227 -15.12 2.78 -21.28
CA LEU A 227 -14.42 1.57 -20.87
C LEU A 227 -15.46 0.50 -20.51
N GLU A 228 -15.48 -0.59 -21.26
CA GLU A 228 -16.30 -1.76 -20.96
C GLU A 228 -15.44 -2.73 -20.17
N VAL A 229 -15.89 -3.18 -18.99
CA VAL A 229 -15.20 -4.20 -18.21
C VAL A 229 -16.14 -5.33 -17.79
N VAL A 230 -15.61 -6.54 -17.81
CA VAL A 230 -16.28 -7.78 -17.40
C VAL A 230 -15.32 -8.50 -16.46
N LEU A 231 -15.82 -8.84 -15.28
CA LEU A 231 -15.09 -9.70 -14.36
C LEU A 231 -15.53 -11.14 -14.63
N GLU A 232 -14.62 -11.97 -15.11
CA GLU A 232 -14.84 -13.41 -15.27
C GLU A 232 -14.35 -14.12 -13.99
N PRO A 233 -15.26 -14.58 -13.12
CA PRO A 233 -14.87 -15.24 -11.89
C PRO A 233 -14.31 -16.64 -12.18
N TYR A 234 -13.24 -17.02 -11.47
CA TYR A 234 -12.66 -18.37 -11.60
C TYR A 234 -13.35 -19.40 -10.69
N GLY A 235 -14.07 -18.95 -9.65
CA GLY A 235 -14.76 -19.83 -8.70
C GLY A 235 -15.78 -19.09 -7.82
N PRO A 236 -16.38 -19.79 -6.84
CA PRO A 236 -17.37 -19.22 -5.92
C PRO A 236 -16.76 -18.46 -4.72
N GLU A 237 -15.43 -18.39 -4.61
CA GLU A 237 -14.73 -17.76 -3.49
C GLU A 237 -14.38 -16.29 -3.81
N GLU A 238 -14.01 -15.54 -2.75
CA GLU A 238 -13.80 -14.09 -2.68
C GLU A 238 -13.51 -13.40 -4.03
N THR A 239 -14.53 -12.71 -4.55
CA THR A 239 -14.46 -12.01 -5.84
C THR A 239 -14.02 -10.57 -5.64
N ALA A 240 -13.20 -10.06 -6.57
CA ALA A 240 -12.91 -8.63 -6.63
C ALA A 240 -14.20 -7.78 -6.65
N SER A 241 -14.33 -6.86 -5.70
CA SER A 241 -15.57 -6.09 -5.51
C SER A 241 -15.51 -4.66 -6.04
N HIS A 242 -14.32 -4.08 -6.21
CA HIS A 242 -14.18 -2.69 -6.64
C HIS A 242 -13.11 -2.49 -7.72
N LEU A 243 -13.33 -1.48 -8.55
CA LEU A 243 -12.40 -0.98 -9.56
C LEU A 243 -12.30 0.53 -9.39
N THR A 244 -11.07 1.06 -9.36
CA THR A 244 -10.86 2.49 -9.55
C THR A 244 -10.22 2.78 -10.90
N ILE A 245 -10.66 3.89 -11.50
CA ILE A 245 -10.12 4.43 -12.74
C ILE A 245 -9.57 5.82 -12.45
N THR A 246 -8.28 6.02 -12.72
CA THR A 246 -7.63 7.33 -12.64
C THR A 246 -7.20 7.78 -14.03
N THR A 247 -7.52 9.03 -14.38
CA THR A 247 -6.96 9.72 -15.54
C THR A 247 -5.93 10.75 -15.07
N PRO A 248 -4.94 11.13 -15.89
CA PRO A 248 -4.06 12.24 -15.60
C PRO A 248 -4.86 13.49 -15.17
N ASN A 249 -4.47 14.10 -14.06
CA ASN A 249 -5.06 15.33 -13.52
C ASN A 249 -6.54 15.24 -13.07
N ARG A 250 -7.07 14.04 -12.80
CA ARG A 250 -8.39 13.90 -12.17
C ARG A 250 -8.35 12.91 -11.00
N SER A 251 -9.21 13.16 -10.02
CA SER A 251 -9.45 12.23 -8.92
C SER A 251 -9.88 10.85 -9.42
N ALA A 252 -9.45 9.81 -8.69
CA ALA A 252 -9.87 8.45 -8.96
C ALA A 252 -11.39 8.32 -8.89
N ARG A 253 -11.96 7.55 -9.81
CA ARG A 253 -13.38 7.21 -9.81
C ARG A 253 -13.54 5.77 -9.38
N LEU A 254 -14.41 5.53 -8.42
CA LEU A 254 -14.68 4.21 -7.86
C LEU A 254 -15.91 3.59 -8.53
N PHE A 255 -15.82 2.32 -8.84
CA PHE A 255 -16.89 1.49 -9.39
C PHE A 255 -16.98 0.21 -8.60
N ARG A 256 -18.20 -0.25 -8.32
CA ARG A 256 -18.44 -1.62 -7.84
C ARG A 256 -18.46 -2.55 -9.02
N LEU A 257 -17.67 -3.61 -8.96
CA LEU A 257 -17.63 -4.64 -9.98
C LEU A 257 -18.82 -5.58 -9.80
N GLY A 258 -19.60 -5.76 -10.86
CA GLY A 258 -20.56 -6.85 -10.99
C GLY A 258 -20.12 -7.82 -12.10
N ALA A 259 -20.96 -8.82 -12.40
CA ALA A 259 -20.68 -9.79 -13.48
C ALA A 259 -20.47 -9.11 -14.85
N SER A 260 -21.07 -7.95 -15.08
CA SER A 260 -20.81 -7.09 -16.24
C SER A 260 -20.99 -5.63 -15.84
N SER A 261 -19.98 -4.79 -16.04
CA SER A 261 -20.02 -3.38 -15.69
C SER A 261 -19.61 -2.53 -16.89
N LEU A 262 -20.59 -1.86 -17.49
CA LEU A 262 -20.33 -0.85 -18.51
C LEU A 262 -20.01 0.48 -17.82
N LEU A 263 -18.81 1.02 -18.02
CA LEU A 263 -18.35 2.24 -17.38
C LEU A 263 -18.33 3.37 -18.40
N GLU A 264 -19.47 4.07 -18.49
CA GLU A 264 -19.64 5.24 -19.34
C GLU A 264 -19.43 6.51 -18.52
N ARG A 265 -18.50 7.36 -18.99
CA ARG A 265 -18.53 8.85 -18.97
C ARG A 265 -17.21 9.46 -18.57
N GLY A 266 -16.81 10.48 -19.32
CA GLY A 266 -15.83 11.48 -18.90
C GLY A 266 -14.37 10.99 -18.83
N ILE A 267 -14.08 9.92 -19.55
CA ILE A 267 -12.72 9.47 -19.81
C ILE A 267 -12.21 10.25 -21.03
N SER A 268 -11.08 10.96 -20.88
CA SER A 268 -10.44 11.60 -22.05
C SER A 268 -10.02 10.51 -23.05
N PRO A 269 -10.38 10.59 -24.34
CA PRO A 269 -10.11 9.52 -25.30
C PRO A 269 -8.61 9.33 -25.58
N GLU A 270 -7.80 10.35 -25.33
CA GLU A 270 -6.36 10.36 -25.69
C GLU A 270 -5.44 10.04 -24.51
N ALA A 271 -5.89 10.24 -23.27
CA ALA A 271 -5.03 10.06 -22.09
C ALA A 271 -5.00 8.60 -21.62
N PRO A 272 -3.86 8.05 -21.16
CA PRO A 272 -3.83 6.71 -20.55
C PRO A 272 -4.70 6.67 -19.27
N LEU A 273 -5.25 5.50 -18.96
CA LEU A 273 -5.96 5.24 -17.70
C LEU A 273 -5.10 4.39 -16.78
N VAL A 274 -5.24 4.57 -15.48
CA VAL A 274 -4.73 3.61 -14.50
C VAL A 274 -5.93 2.92 -13.85
N LEU A 275 -6.00 1.61 -14.04
CA LEU A 275 -6.99 0.73 -13.42
C LEU A 275 -6.39 0.11 -12.16
N ARG A 276 -7.14 0.13 -11.06
CA ARG A 276 -6.78 -0.58 -9.82
C ARG A 276 -7.96 -1.41 -9.34
N VAL A 277 -7.71 -2.68 -9.04
CA VAL A 277 -8.74 -3.62 -8.60
C VAL A 277 -8.57 -3.92 -7.12
N TYR A 278 -9.68 -4.06 -6.39
CA TYR A 278 -9.72 -4.32 -4.96
C TYR A 278 -10.67 -5.47 -4.66
N GLU A 279 -10.38 -6.20 -3.57
CA GLU A 279 -11.19 -7.29 -3.01
C GLU A 279 -12.38 -6.79 -2.19
#